data_AF-A0A4D8R6Y1-F1
#
_entry.id   AF-A0A4D8R6Y1-F1
#
_cell.length_a   1.000
_cell.length_b   1.000
_cell.length_c   1.000
_cell.angle_alpha   90.00
_cell.angle_beta   90.00
_cell.angle_gamma   90.00
#
_symmetry.space_group_name_H-M   'P 1'
#
loop_
_entity.id
_entity.type
_entity.pdbx_description
1 polymer ?
#
loop_
_entity_poly.entity_id
_entity_poly.type
_entity_poly.pdbx_seq_one_letter_code
_entity_poly.pdbx_strand_id
1 'polypeptide(L)'
;MGGPLKRIEIPDILTQKDWDKKKGAIAKIAGKTGVGDAMKAVDKAHGAIDWKKLSVSLNAPSNATLDDLDSLLDEARAEYKRSVEPLRTQLQKLRDLAEATAKKFKSNKLIPKDSAAHAEKVGKAADQLFVAFNQSSLGDKIVDDYEGMKDAIEKADKVRAKGREILEKYMLSLAKKLKTAKTVDDFQDLWKEDIRGVGTQLPKMPELKAFLKEWRNISSQDGIPETDEDVKSRCKEVMAVLARMDKQMKAMA
;
A
#
# COMPACT_ATOMS: atom_id res chain seq x y z
N MET A 1 9.07 4.28 1.59
CA MET A 1 8.10 3.40 0.92
C MET A 1 7.24 2.77 2.00
N GLY A 2 6.02 3.29 2.16
CA GLY A 2 5.01 2.70 3.03
C GLY A 2 4.65 1.31 2.49
N GLY A 3 4.71 0.32 3.36
CA GLY A 3 4.26 -1.03 3.07
C GLY A 3 3.16 -1.40 4.06
N PRO A 4 2.50 -2.55 3.87
CA PRO A 4 1.34 -2.92 4.67
C PRO A 4 1.66 -2.84 6.16
N LEU A 5 0.71 -2.27 6.90
CA LEU A 5 0.88 -1.99 8.31
C LEU A 5 1.17 -3.28 9.08
N LYS A 6 2.30 -3.31 9.80
CA LYS A 6 2.70 -4.48 10.57
C LYS A 6 1.93 -4.54 11.90
N ARG A 7 1.39 -5.72 12.20
CA ARG A 7 0.79 -6.01 13.50
C ARG A 7 1.80 -5.78 14.63
N ILE A 8 1.37 -5.04 15.64
CA ILE A 8 2.11 -4.89 16.91
C ILE A 8 1.62 -5.99 17.84
N GLU A 9 2.51 -6.86 18.32
CA GLU A 9 2.14 -7.96 19.21
C GLU A 9 2.12 -7.53 20.69
N ILE A 10 1.29 -8.20 21.50
CA ILE A 10 1.32 -8.05 22.97
C ILE A 10 2.55 -8.77 23.51
N PRO A 11 3.48 -8.09 24.22
CA PRO A 11 4.62 -8.74 24.84
C PRO A 11 4.19 -9.75 25.92
N ASP A 12 4.93 -10.85 26.06
CA ASP A 12 4.64 -11.92 27.02
C ASP A 12 4.42 -11.44 28.47
N ILE A 13 5.14 -10.39 28.89
CA ILE A 13 5.03 -9.80 30.23
C ILE A 13 3.65 -9.18 30.51
N LEU A 14 2.89 -8.85 29.47
CA LEU A 14 1.52 -8.35 29.58
C LEU A 14 0.46 -9.47 29.52
N THR A 15 0.89 -10.74 29.55
CA THR A 15 -0.02 -11.88 29.54
C THR A 15 -0.35 -12.34 30.95
N GLN A 16 -1.59 -12.81 31.14
CA GLN A 16 -2.00 -13.40 32.42
C GLN A 16 -1.12 -14.61 32.81
N LYS A 17 -0.68 -15.39 31.82
CA LYS A 17 0.19 -16.55 32.03
C LYS A 17 1.50 -16.17 32.71
N ASP A 18 2.13 -15.07 32.27
CA ASP A 18 3.36 -14.58 32.90
C ASP A 18 3.10 -14.07 34.32
N TRP A 19 2.04 -13.28 34.51
CA TRP A 19 1.63 -12.78 35.82
C TRP A 19 1.35 -13.92 36.81
N ASP A 20 0.64 -14.96 36.39
CA ASP A 20 0.26 -16.08 37.26
C ASP A 20 1.48 -16.91 37.71
N LYS A 21 2.50 -17.06 36.86
CA LYS A 21 3.78 -17.69 37.23
C LYS A 21 4.51 -16.94 38.33
N LYS A 22 4.46 -15.60 38.31
CA LYS A 22 5.19 -14.74 39.25
C LYS A 22 4.40 -14.42 40.51
N LYS A 23 3.06 -14.56 40.50
CA LYS A 23 2.20 -14.22 41.63
C LYS A 23 1.98 -15.31 42.68
N GLY A 24 2.45 -16.54 42.47
CA GLY A 24 2.06 -17.71 43.29
C GLY A 24 2.14 -17.52 44.82
N ALA A 25 3.20 -16.91 45.33
CA ALA A 25 3.33 -16.57 46.76
C ALA A 25 2.62 -15.25 47.14
N ILE A 26 2.54 -14.31 46.20
CA ILE A 26 1.93 -12.99 46.34
C ILE A 26 0.42 -13.08 46.59
N ALA A 27 -0.27 -13.97 45.86
CA ALA A 27 -1.74 -14.06 45.88
C ALA A 27 -2.32 -14.41 47.25
N LYS A 28 -1.56 -15.12 48.10
CA LYS A 28 -1.97 -15.47 49.47
C LYS A 28 -1.79 -14.31 50.46
N ILE A 29 -0.83 -13.42 50.22
CA ILE A 29 -0.43 -12.35 51.15
C ILE A 29 -1.07 -11.00 50.77
N ALA A 30 -1.18 -10.73 49.46
CA ALA A 30 -1.64 -9.45 48.93
C ALA A 30 -3.13 -9.42 48.54
N GLY A 31 -3.81 -10.58 48.51
CA GLY A 31 -5.17 -10.70 48.01
C GLY A 31 -5.27 -10.54 46.48
N LYS A 32 -6.51 -10.38 45.97
CA LYS A 32 -6.78 -10.18 44.53
C LYS A 32 -6.29 -8.79 44.09
N THR A 33 -5.30 -8.75 43.20
CA THR A 33 -4.74 -7.49 42.69
C THR A 33 -5.49 -6.90 41.49
N GLY A 34 -6.30 -7.70 40.79
CA GLY A 34 -6.98 -7.31 39.55
C GLY A 34 -6.08 -7.22 38.31
N VAL A 35 -4.75 -7.24 38.46
CA VAL A 35 -3.78 -7.11 37.34
C VAL A 35 -3.99 -8.16 36.26
N GLY A 36 -4.19 -9.42 36.66
CA GLY A 36 -4.43 -10.51 35.70
C GLY A 36 -5.72 -10.35 34.90
N ASP A 37 -6.77 -9.78 35.49
CA ASP A 37 -8.03 -9.53 34.77
C ASP A 37 -7.91 -8.31 33.84
N ALA A 38 -7.12 -7.29 34.22
CA ALA A 38 -6.76 -6.18 33.33
C ALA A 38 -5.93 -6.66 32.12
N MET A 39 -5.01 -7.61 32.32
CA MET A 39 -4.26 -8.23 31.21
C MET A 39 -5.18 -8.98 30.24
N LYS A 40 -6.18 -9.73 30.73
CA LYS A 40 -7.20 -10.36 29.85
C LYS A 40 -7.99 -9.32 29.06
N ALA A 41 -8.31 -8.17 29.67
CA ALA A 41 -9.03 -7.11 28.99
C ALA A 41 -8.19 -6.47 27.87
N VAL A 42 -6.88 -6.31 28.09
CA VAL A 42 -5.92 -5.88 27.06
C VAL A 42 -5.85 -6.89 25.91
N ASP A 43 -5.66 -8.18 26.23
CA ASP A 43 -5.59 -9.26 25.22
C ASP A 43 -6.86 -9.33 24.37
N LYS A 44 -8.03 -9.28 25.02
CA LYS A 44 -9.33 -9.24 24.33
C LYS A 44 -9.48 -8.00 23.43
N ALA A 45 -9.09 -6.82 23.91
CA ALA A 45 -9.19 -5.59 23.14
C ALA A 45 -8.23 -5.60 21.94
N HIS A 46 -7.02 -6.15 22.11
CA HIS A 46 -6.05 -6.31 21.03
C HIS A 46 -6.53 -7.29 19.96
N GLY A 47 -7.09 -8.43 20.36
CA GLY A 47 -7.68 -9.41 19.45
C GLY A 47 -8.91 -8.90 18.68
N ALA A 48 -9.51 -7.78 19.10
CA ALA A 48 -10.64 -7.15 18.41
C ALA A 48 -10.22 -6.18 17.29
N ILE A 49 -8.93 -5.88 17.15
CA ILE A 49 -8.40 -5.00 16.11
C ILE A 49 -8.38 -5.75 14.78
N ASP A 50 -9.07 -5.19 13.78
CA ASP A 50 -8.96 -5.65 12.41
C ASP A 50 -7.76 -4.98 11.73
N TRP A 51 -6.61 -5.64 11.81
CA TRP A 51 -5.35 -5.14 11.24
C TRP A 51 -5.41 -4.94 9.73
N LYS A 52 -6.26 -5.70 9.04
CA LYS A 52 -6.45 -5.51 7.60
C LYS A 52 -7.14 -4.18 7.34
N LYS A 53 -8.20 -3.85 8.09
CA LYS A 53 -8.93 -2.58 7.95
C LYS A 53 -8.11 -1.34 8.33
N LEU A 54 -7.03 -1.50 9.10
CA LEU A 54 -6.10 -0.40 9.38
C LEU A 54 -5.13 -0.10 8.22
N SER A 55 -5.00 -0.98 7.22
CA SER A 55 -4.06 -0.79 6.11
C SER A 55 -4.79 -0.40 4.83
N VAL A 56 -4.47 0.78 4.31
CA VAL A 56 -5.03 1.26 3.03
C VAL A 56 -4.50 0.39 1.88
N SER A 57 -3.20 0.08 1.87
CA SER A 57 -2.58 -0.68 0.76
C SER A 57 -3.10 -2.11 0.61
N LEU A 58 -3.53 -2.77 1.70
CA LEU A 58 -4.12 -4.12 1.64
C LEU A 58 -5.56 -4.17 1.14
N ASN A 59 -6.26 -3.03 1.11
CA ASN A 59 -7.65 -2.95 0.69
C ASN A 59 -7.84 -2.17 -0.63
N ALA A 60 -6.81 -1.47 -1.10
CA ALA A 60 -6.87 -0.77 -2.37
C ALA A 60 -7.06 -1.75 -3.55
N PRO A 61 -8.05 -1.53 -4.42
CA PRO A 61 -8.19 -2.32 -5.64
C PRO A 61 -7.02 -2.08 -6.60
N SER A 62 -6.80 -2.99 -7.54
CA SER A 62 -5.70 -2.91 -8.51
C SER A 62 -5.73 -1.65 -9.41
N ASN A 63 -6.90 -1.03 -9.54
CA ASN A 63 -7.15 0.18 -10.31
C ASN A 63 -7.62 1.35 -9.43
N ALA A 64 -7.20 1.37 -8.16
CA ALA A 64 -7.57 2.40 -7.21
C ALA A 64 -7.32 3.82 -7.76
N THR A 65 -8.28 4.70 -7.49
CA THR A 65 -8.21 6.13 -7.68
C THR A 65 -7.84 6.83 -6.38
N LEU A 66 -7.56 8.14 -6.43
CA LEU A 66 -7.31 8.92 -5.21
C LEU A 66 -8.54 8.95 -4.30
N ASP A 67 -9.75 9.04 -4.87
CA ASP A 67 -11.02 9.01 -4.11
C ASP A 67 -11.23 7.66 -3.39
N ASP A 68 -10.83 6.55 -4.04
CA ASP A 68 -10.83 5.23 -3.39
C ASP A 68 -9.89 5.21 -2.19
N LEU A 69 -8.69 5.80 -2.31
CA LEU A 69 -7.72 5.86 -1.22
C LEU A 69 -8.20 6.73 -0.06
N ASP A 70 -8.83 7.86 -0.35
CA ASP A 70 -9.39 8.76 0.67
C ASP A 70 -10.49 8.06 1.46
N SER A 71 -11.39 7.33 0.77
CA SER A 71 -12.43 6.53 1.40
C SER A 71 -11.84 5.44 2.31
N LEU A 72 -10.79 4.75 1.84
CA LEU A 72 -10.10 3.72 2.62
C LEU A 72 -9.35 4.31 3.84
N LEU A 73 -8.80 5.52 3.73
CA LEU A 73 -8.17 6.20 4.86
C LEU A 73 -9.21 6.54 5.94
N ASP A 74 -10.39 7.01 5.54
CA ASP A 74 -11.48 7.30 6.48
C ASP A 74 -11.99 6.03 7.17
N GLU A 75 -12.10 4.91 6.44
CA GLU A 75 -12.40 3.61 7.03
C GLU A 75 -11.33 3.16 8.04
N ALA A 76 -10.04 3.31 7.69
CA ALA A 76 -8.94 2.97 8.59
C ALA A 76 -8.93 3.84 9.85
N ARG A 77 -9.24 5.14 9.73
CA ARG A 77 -9.39 6.06 10.87
C ARG A 77 -10.60 5.67 11.75
N ALA A 78 -11.71 5.29 11.13
CA ALA A 78 -12.88 4.83 11.85
C ALA A 78 -12.59 3.52 12.61
N GLU A 79 -11.87 2.59 11.98
CA GLU A 79 -11.42 1.35 12.64
C GLU A 79 -10.47 1.66 13.80
N TYR A 80 -9.49 2.54 13.61
CA TYR A 80 -8.58 2.96 14.68
C TYR A 80 -9.37 3.49 15.88
N LYS A 81 -10.32 4.39 15.66
CA LYS A 81 -11.18 4.93 16.72
C LYS A 81 -12.02 3.83 17.39
N ARG A 82 -12.53 2.89 16.60
CA ARG A 82 -13.41 1.81 17.07
C ARG A 82 -12.69 0.76 17.91
N SER A 83 -11.46 0.37 17.56
CA SER A 83 -10.78 -0.79 18.15
C SER A 83 -9.47 -0.46 18.85
N VAL A 84 -8.70 0.52 18.37
CA VAL A 84 -7.41 0.91 18.96
C VAL A 84 -7.58 1.81 20.18
N GLU A 85 -8.46 2.82 20.13
CA GLU A 85 -8.69 3.70 21.30
C GLU A 85 -9.20 2.94 22.55
N PRO A 86 -10.12 1.96 22.43
CA PRO A 86 -10.48 1.10 23.55
C PRO A 86 -9.31 0.27 24.09
N LEU A 87 -8.44 -0.28 23.23
CA LEU A 87 -7.23 -0.98 23.66
C LEU A 87 -6.32 -0.04 24.47
N ARG A 88 -6.07 1.16 23.98
CA ARG A 88 -5.28 2.17 24.70
C ARG A 88 -5.88 2.47 26.07
N THR A 89 -7.20 2.59 26.16
CA THR A 89 -7.90 2.74 27.45
C THR A 89 -7.62 1.57 28.41
N GLN A 90 -7.56 0.33 27.92
CA GLN A 90 -7.24 -0.83 28.77
C GLN A 90 -5.76 -0.88 29.16
N LEU A 91 -4.84 -0.50 28.26
CA LEU A 91 -3.40 -0.42 28.56
C LEU A 91 -3.13 0.63 29.65
N GLN A 92 -3.79 1.77 29.56
CA GLN A 92 -3.75 2.84 30.56
C GLN A 92 -4.21 2.33 31.94
N LYS A 93 -5.35 1.62 31.99
CA LYS A 93 -5.86 0.99 33.23
C LYS A 93 -4.89 -0.06 33.78
N LEU A 94 -4.31 -0.90 32.92
CA LEU A 94 -3.34 -1.91 33.32
C LEU A 94 -2.08 -1.26 33.91
N ARG A 95 -1.57 -0.19 33.29
CA ARG A 95 -0.43 0.58 33.79
C ARG A 95 -0.70 1.08 35.21
N ASP A 96 -1.78 1.83 35.39
CA ASP A 96 -2.09 2.46 36.68
C ASP A 96 -2.31 1.40 37.78
N LEU A 97 -2.96 0.29 37.44
CA LEU A 97 -3.19 -0.82 38.37
C LEU A 97 -1.88 -1.54 38.74
N ALA A 98 -0.99 -1.77 37.76
CA ALA A 98 0.30 -2.39 37.99
C ALA A 98 1.21 -1.51 38.86
N GLU A 99 1.23 -0.19 38.63
CA GLU A 99 1.97 0.77 39.46
C GLU A 99 1.41 0.84 40.89
N ALA A 100 0.09 0.88 41.06
CA ALA A 100 -0.54 0.84 42.37
C ALA A 100 -0.22 -0.47 43.11
N THR A 101 -0.21 -1.59 42.39
CA THR A 101 0.15 -2.91 42.91
C THR A 101 1.63 -2.95 43.33
N ALA A 102 2.53 -2.42 42.51
CA ALA A 102 3.94 -2.32 42.83
C ALA A 102 4.18 -1.51 44.12
N LYS A 103 3.53 -0.35 44.26
CA LYS A 103 3.61 0.48 45.48
C LYS A 103 3.16 -0.31 46.72
N LYS A 104 2.01 -0.99 46.65
CA LYS A 104 1.51 -1.84 47.74
C LYS A 104 2.49 -2.95 48.12
N PHE A 105 3.12 -3.58 47.13
CA PHE A 105 4.08 -4.66 47.37
C PHE A 105 5.36 -4.16 48.01
N LYS A 106 5.87 -2.99 47.60
CA LYS A 106 7.05 -2.37 48.24
C LYS A 106 6.83 -2.04 49.70
N SER A 107 5.60 -1.66 50.07
CA SER A 107 5.25 -1.33 51.45
C SER A 107 5.07 -2.55 52.36
N ASN A 108 4.89 -3.75 51.80
CA ASN A 108 4.67 -4.96 52.59
C ASN A 108 5.95 -5.82 52.67
N LYS A 109 6.58 -5.85 53.84
CA LYS A 109 7.82 -6.61 54.11
C LYS A 109 7.68 -8.12 53.90
N LEU A 110 6.46 -8.67 53.90
CA LEU A 110 6.18 -10.09 53.66
C LEU A 110 6.17 -10.45 52.17
N ILE A 111 6.13 -9.46 51.28
CA ILE A 111 6.11 -9.67 49.83
C ILE A 111 7.55 -9.60 49.29
N PRO A 112 8.01 -10.60 48.51
CA PRO A 112 9.35 -10.57 47.94
C PRO A 112 9.59 -9.35 47.04
N LYS A 113 10.78 -8.74 47.10
CA LYS A 113 11.13 -7.56 46.28
C LYS A 113 10.92 -7.78 44.78
N ASP A 114 11.20 -8.98 44.28
CA ASP A 114 11.01 -9.35 42.88
C ASP A 114 9.56 -9.26 42.42
N SER A 115 8.62 -9.43 43.35
CA SER A 115 7.18 -9.28 43.10
C SER A 115 6.83 -7.84 42.76
N ALA A 116 7.34 -6.89 43.55
CA ALA A 116 7.16 -5.47 43.30
C ALA A 116 7.84 -5.08 41.99
N ALA A 117 9.08 -5.52 41.76
CA ALA A 117 9.82 -5.24 40.55
C ALA A 117 9.11 -5.78 39.29
N HIS A 118 8.47 -6.95 39.38
CA HIS A 118 7.69 -7.50 38.29
C HIS A 118 6.45 -6.65 37.96
N ALA A 119 5.68 -6.23 38.97
CA ALA A 119 4.56 -5.31 38.77
C ALA A 119 4.99 -3.98 38.15
N GLU A 120 6.16 -3.42 38.51
CA GLU A 120 6.70 -2.23 37.85
C GLU A 120 7.03 -2.46 36.38
N LYS A 121 7.60 -3.62 36.03
CA LYS A 121 7.89 -3.97 34.64
C LYS A 121 6.61 -4.11 33.81
N VAL A 122 5.55 -4.69 34.39
CA VAL A 122 4.22 -4.73 33.75
C VAL A 122 3.72 -3.31 33.47
N GLY A 123 3.78 -2.41 34.45
CA GLY A 123 3.36 -1.02 34.28
C GLY A 123 4.11 -0.32 33.15
N LYS A 124 5.45 -0.42 33.15
CA LYS A 124 6.30 0.15 32.09
C LYS A 124 5.99 -0.42 30.70
N ALA A 125 5.81 -1.74 30.59
CA ALA A 125 5.49 -2.39 29.31
C ALA A 125 4.11 -1.96 28.80
N ALA A 126 3.12 -1.81 29.68
CA ALA A 126 1.79 -1.32 29.32
C ALA A 126 1.84 0.14 28.82
N ASP A 127 2.66 1.00 29.45
CA ASP A 127 2.87 2.39 29.04
C ASP A 127 3.56 2.50 27.67
N GLN A 128 4.63 1.74 27.46
CA GLN A 128 5.31 1.68 26.16
C GLN A 128 4.36 1.27 25.04
N LEU A 129 3.51 0.27 25.31
CA LEU A 129 2.53 -0.19 24.33
C LEU A 129 1.41 0.84 24.13
N PHE A 130 0.95 1.51 25.19
CA PHE A 130 -0.01 2.60 25.10
C PHE A 130 0.47 3.74 24.18
N VAL A 131 1.76 4.07 24.24
CA VAL A 131 2.41 5.02 23.34
C VAL A 131 2.51 4.45 21.93
N ALA A 132 2.93 3.20 21.75
CA ALA A 132 3.05 2.58 20.43
C ALA A 132 1.73 2.54 19.64
N PHE A 133 0.59 2.44 20.34
CA PHE A 133 -0.75 2.48 19.75
C PHE A 133 -1.33 3.88 19.60
N ASN A 134 -0.62 4.95 19.97
CA ASN A 134 -1.14 6.32 19.88
C ASN A 134 -1.25 6.84 18.44
N GLN A 135 -1.87 8.03 18.30
CA GLN A 135 -2.09 8.63 16.99
C GLN A 135 -0.76 8.95 16.30
N SER A 136 0.17 9.58 17.03
CA SER A 136 1.50 9.94 16.52
C SER A 136 2.48 8.76 16.38
N SER A 137 1.98 7.53 16.35
CA SER A 137 2.77 6.31 16.21
C SER A 137 2.06 5.36 15.27
N LEU A 138 0.97 4.73 15.72
CA LEU A 138 0.21 3.84 14.86
C LEU A 138 -0.65 4.62 13.86
N GLY A 139 -1.27 5.72 14.28
CA GLY A 139 -2.06 6.58 13.38
C GLY A 139 -1.24 7.17 12.25
N ASP A 140 -0.04 7.68 12.54
CA ASP A 140 0.88 8.20 11.52
C ASP A 140 1.31 7.12 10.54
N LYS A 141 1.53 5.87 11.00
CA LYS A 141 1.82 4.74 10.09
C LYS A 141 0.67 4.40 9.15
N ILE A 142 -0.59 4.61 9.55
CA ILE A 142 -1.75 4.47 8.67
C ILE A 142 -1.70 5.55 7.59
N VAL A 143 -1.36 6.78 7.96
CA VAL A 143 -1.19 7.90 7.02
C VAL A 143 -0.01 7.65 6.07
N ASP A 144 1.12 7.14 6.57
CA ASP A 144 2.27 6.79 5.73
C ASP A 144 1.95 5.69 4.70
N ASP A 145 1.09 4.70 5.06
CA ASP A 145 0.60 3.66 4.14
C ASP A 145 -0.26 4.28 3.02
N TYR A 146 -1.17 5.21 3.38
CA TYR A 146 -1.96 5.99 2.43
C TYR A 146 -1.09 6.84 1.49
N GLU A 147 -0.18 7.65 2.03
CA GLU A 147 0.68 8.54 1.23
C GLU A 147 1.58 7.73 0.28
N GLY A 148 2.06 6.56 0.72
CA GLY A 148 2.82 5.65 -0.14
C GLY A 148 2.03 5.16 -1.36
N MET A 149 0.73 4.88 -1.19
CA MET A 149 -0.17 4.47 -2.28
C MET A 149 -0.50 5.65 -3.21
N LYS A 150 -0.77 6.82 -2.64
CA LYS A 150 -1.01 8.05 -3.38
C LYS A 150 0.17 8.42 -4.26
N ASP A 151 1.39 8.42 -3.72
CA ASP A 151 2.63 8.64 -4.46
C ASP A 151 2.78 7.66 -5.64
N ALA A 152 2.41 6.39 -5.44
CA ALA A 152 2.49 5.37 -6.48
C ALA A 152 1.50 5.65 -7.63
N ILE A 153 0.26 6.04 -7.31
CA ILE A 153 -0.75 6.43 -8.31
C ILE A 153 -0.28 7.67 -9.07
N GLU A 154 0.12 8.73 -8.38
CA GLU A 154 0.57 9.96 -9.03
C GLU A 154 1.80 9.74 -9.93
N LYS A 155 2.73 8.87 -9.49
CA LYS A 155 3.89 8.50 -10.30
C LYS A 155 3.48 7.70 -11.53
N ALA A 156 2.54 6.75 -11.39
CA ALA A 156 2.01 6.00 -12.52
C ALA A 156 1.32 6.94 -13.53
N ASP A 157 0.54 7.92 -13.05
CA ASP A 157 -0.13 8.92 -13.88
C ASP A 157 0.85 9.79 -14.65
N LYS A 158 1.90 10.28 -13.98
CA LYS A 158 2.98 11.04 -14.64
C LYS A 158 3.68 10.22 -15.73
N VAL A 159 3.95 8.93 -15.47
CA VAL A 159 4.55 8.03 -16.46
C VAL A 159 3.60 7.81 -17.64
N ARG A 160 2.30 7.61 -17.39
CA ARG A 160 1.27 7.45 -18.43
C ARG A 160 1.15 8.70 -19.29
N ALA A 161 1.03 9.88 -18.67
CA ALA A 161 0.93 11.16 -19.37
C ALA A 161 2.14 11.42 -20.27
N LYS A 162 3.37 11.24 -19.75
CA LYS A 162 4.59 11.40 -20.54
C LYS A 162 4.69 10.37 -21.66
N GLY A 163 4.31 9.12 -21.40
CA GLY A 163 4.29 8.07 -22.41
C GLY A 163 3.31 8.38 -23.54
N ARG A 164 2.13 8.93 -23.21
CA ARG A 164 1.12 9.36 -24.17
C ARG A 164 1.63 10.51 -25.05
N GLU A 165 2.24 11.53 -24.46
CA GLU A 165 2.84 12.65 -25.21
C GLU A 165 3.89 12.16 -26.23
N ILE A 166 4.75 11.22 -25.82
CA ILE A 166 5.76 10.62 -26.71
C ILE A 166 5.10 9.78 -27.81
N LEU A 167 4.07 9.00 -27.47
CA LEU A 167 3.33 8.20 -28.43
C LEU A 167 2.66 9.09 -29.49
N GLU A 168 1.97 10.15 -29.08
CA GLU A 168 1.33 11.11 -29.97
C GLU A 168 2.35 11.75 -30.93
N LYS A 169 3.55 12.12 -30.44
CA LYS A 169 4.63 12.64 -31.28
C LYS A 169 5.06 11.64 -32.36
N TYR A 170 5.28 10.38 -32.00
CA TYR A 170 5.61 9.33 -32.99
C TYR A 170 4.48 9.09 -33.98
N MET A 171 3.22 9.03 -33.50
CA MET A 171 2.05 8.82 -34.37
C MET A 171 1.87 9.97 -35.38
N LEU A 172 2.05 11.22 -34.95
CA LEU A 172 1.97 12.40 -35.81
C LEU A 172 3.11 12.45 -36.84
N SER A 173 4.34 12.19 -36.40
CA SER A 173 5.52 12.09 -37.28
C SER A 173 5.30 11.00 -38.34
N LEU A 174 4.92 9.81 -37.90
CA LEU A 174 4.64 8.67 -38.78
C LEU A 174 3.53 9.00 -39.78
N ALA A 175 2.40 9.53 -39.32
CA ALA A 175 1.27 9.88 -40.19
C ALA A 175 1.63 10.95 -41.23
N LYS A 176 2.55 11.86 -40.92
CA LYS A 176 3.05 12.85 -41.88
C LYS A 176 3.94 12.20 -42.93
N LYS A 177 4.90 11.37 -42.52
CA LYS A 177 5.87 10.75 -43.42
C LYS A 177 5.27 9.64 -44.30
N LEU A 178 4.27 8.90 -43.80
CA LEU A 178 3.53 7.89 -44.58
C LEU A 178 2.81 8.49 -45.80
N LYS A 179 2.51 9.80 -45.80
CA LYS A 179 1.89 10.47 -46.96
C LYS A 179 2.88 10.72 -48.10
N THR A 180 4.17 10.72 -47.79
CA THR A 180 5.23 11.09 -48.75
C THR A 180 6.12 9.91 -49.14
N ALA A 181 6.10 8.82 -48.37
CA ALA A 181 6.86 7.61 -48.68
C ALA A 181 6.39 6.98 -50.00
N LYS A 182 7.35 6.69 -50.88
CA LYS A 182 7.11 6.09 -52.20
C LYS A 182 7.94 4.84 -52.45
N THR A 183 9.10 4.73 -51.80
CA THR A 183 10.02 3.60 -51.98
C THR A 183 10.11 2.71 -50.74
N VAL A 184 10.64 1.51 -50.92
CA VAL A 184 10.98 0.60 -49.82
C VAL A 184 11.95 1.27 -48.85
N ASP A 185 12.94 2.00 -49.36
CA ASP A 185 13.90 2.74 -48.55
C ASP A 185 13.22 3.82 -47.69
N ASP A 186 12.31 4.61 -48.28
CA ASP A 186 11.51 5.60 -47.54
C ASP A 186 10.79 4.91 -46.38
N PHE A 187 10.09 3.80 -46.68
CA PHE A 187 9.34 3.05 -45.67
C PHE A 187 10.26 2.44 -44.60
N GLN A 188 11.42 1.91 -44.97
CA GLN A 188 12.36 1.29 -44.05
C GLN A 188 12.91 2.30 -43.04
N ASP A 189 13.11 3.56 -43.44
CA ASP A 189 13.48 4.63 -42.54
C ASP A 189 12.35 5.00 -41.57
N LEU A 190 11.09 5.00 -42.02
CA LEU A 190 9.94 5.13 -41.12
C LEU A 190 9.86 3.97 -40.14
N TRP A 191 10.18 2.77 -40.61
CA TRP A 191 10.12 1.56 -39.82
C TRP A 191 11.12 1.61 -38.66
N LYS A 192 12.37 1.98 -38.94
CA LYS A 192 13.46 2.04 -37.93
C LYS A 192 13.16 3.04 -36.81
N GLU A 193 12.66 4.22 -37.16
CA GLU A 193 12.48 5.33 -36.22
C GLU A 193 11.07 5.39 -35.64
N ASP A 194 10.07 5.59 -36.50
CA ASP A 194 8.72 5.95 -36.07
C ASP A 194 7.85 4.73 -35.74
N ILE A 195 7.83 3.70 -36.59
CA ILE A 195 7.01 2.48 -36.36
C ILE A 195 7.50 1.74 -35.10
N ARG A 196 8.82 1.57 -34.95
CA ARG A 196 9.42 1.01 -33.73
C ARG A 196 9.27 1.94 -32.53
N GLY A 197 9.31 3.27 -32.74
CA GLY A 197 9.02 4.28 -31.72
C GLY A 197 7.63 4.10 -31.10
N VAL A 198 6.60 3.98 -31.95
CA VAL A 198 5.23 3.64 -31.51
C VAL A 198 5.20 2.29 -30.78
N GLY A 199 5.87 1.26 -31.33
CA GLY A 199 5.93 -0.08 -30.73
C GLY A 199 6.58 -0.11 -29.35
N THR A 200 7.46 0.84 -29.05
CA THR A 200 8.13 0.99 -27.74
C THR A 200 7.24 1.65 -26.70
N GLN A 201 6.35 2.57 -27.10
CA GLN A 201 5.44 3.24 -26.18
C GLN A 201 4.12 2.49 -25.98
N LEU A 202 3.63 1.78 -27.00
CA LEU A 202 2.33 1.12 -26.99
C LEU A 202 2.10 0.18 -25.78
N PRO A 203 3.07 -0.63 -25.32
CA PRO A 203 2.89 -1.50 -24.15
C PRO A 203 2.65 -0.75 -22.84
N LYS A 204 3.00 0.55 -22.78
CA LYS A 204 2.84 1.40 -21.61
C LYS A 204 1.45 2.06 -21.55
N MET A 205 0.61 1.83 -22.55
CA MET A 205 -0.74 2.39 -22.67
C MET A 205 -1.78 1.28 -22.48
N PRO A 206 -2.25 1.01 -21.25
CA PRO A 206 -3.24 -0.03 -20.97
C PRO A 206 -4.49 0.09 -21.84
N GLU A 207 -4.93 1.32 -22.10
CA GLU A 207 -6.08 1.65 -22.94
C GLU A 207 -5.89 1.29 -24.41
N LEU A 208 -4.65 1.10 -24.90
CA LEU A 208 -4.36 0.71 -26.28
C LEU A 208 -3.91 -0.75 -26.41
N LYS A 209 -4.05 -1.56 -25.36
CA LYS A 209 -3.58 -2.96 -25.32
C LYS A 209 -4.12 -3.80 -26.48
N ALA A 210 -5.33 -3.52 -26.97
CA ALA A 210 -5.95 -4.23 -28.09
C ALA A 210 -5.13 -4.14 -29.39
N PHE A 211 -4.36 -3.06 -29.60
CA PHE A 211 -3.56 -2.85 -30.81
C PHE A 211 -2.19 -3.53 -30.76
N LEU A 212 -1.75 -4.03 -29.60
CA LEU A 212 -0.38 -4.57 -29.46
C LEU A 212 -0.08 -5.71 -30.43
N LYS A 213 -1.04 -6.61 -30.65
CA LYS A 213 -0.84 -7.75 -31.57
C LYS A 213 -0.72 -7.27 -33.01
N GLU A 214 -1.62 -6.39 -33.44
CA GLU A 214 -1.62 -5.82 -34.78
C GLU A 214 -0.35 -4.98 -35.03
N TRP A 215 0.04 -4.15 -34.07
CA TRP A 215 1.23 -3.31 -34.17
C TRP A 215 2.52 -4.14 -34.22
N ARG A 216 2.60 -5.27 -33.50
CA ARG A 216 3.77 -6.16 -33.55
C ARG A 216 4.02 -6.67 -34.96
N ASN A 217 2.96 -7.03 -35.69
CA ASN A 217 3.08 -7.47 -37.08
C ASN A 217 3.62 -6.33 -37.97
N ILE A 218 3.11 -5.11 -37.80
CA ILE A 218 3.57 -3.92 -38.52
C ILE A 218 5.04 -3.60 -38.20
N SER A 219 5.45 -3.75 -36.94
CA SER A 219 6.82 -3.47 -36.48
C SER A 219 7.81 -4.62 -36.70
N SER A 220 7.36 -5.75 -37.26
CA SER A 220 8.23 -6.88 -37.60
C SER A 220 8.97 -6.59 -38.91
N GLN A 221 10.03 -7.37 -39.20
CA GLN A 221 10.71 -7.25 -40.50
C GLN A 221 9.78 -7.64 -41.66
N ASP A 222 8.91 -8.63 -41.46
CA ASP A 222 7.87 -9.03 -42.42
C ASP A 222 6.82 -7.92 -42.67
N GLY A 223 6.84 -6.87 -41.84
CA GLY A 223 6.02 -5.67 -42.03
C GLY A 223 6.57 -4.70 -43.07
N ILE A 224 7.83 -4.86 -43.50
CA ILE A 224 8.47 -4.00 -44.52
C ILE A 224 8.04 -4.49 -45.91
N PRO A 225 7.57 -3.61 -46.82
CA PRO A 225 7.27 -3.97 -48.21
C PRO A 225 8.50 -4.51 -48.95
N GLU A 226 8.32 -5.49 -49.82
CA GLU A 226 9.40 -6.04 -50.65
C GLU A 226 9.64 -5.22 -51.93
N THR A 227 8.61 -4.50 -52.39
CA THR A 227 8.64 -3.72 -53.63
C THR A 227 8.10 -2.31 -53.42
N ASP A 228 8.53 -1.37 -54.28
CA ASP A 228 8.06 0.03 -54.25
C ASP A 228 6.55 0.12 -54.55
N GLU A 229 6.01 -0.80 -55.39
CA GLU A 229 4.59 -0.88 -55.71
C GLU A 229 3.72 -1.15 -54.46
N ASP A 230 4.24 -1.94 -53.50
CA ASP A 230 3.53 -2.34 -52.29
C ASP A 230 3.52 -1.27 -51.19
N VAL A 231 4.48 -0.32 -51.24
CA VAL A 231 4.66 0.73 -50.21
C VAL A 231 3.38 1.50 -49.97
N LYS A 232 2.66 1.87 -51.04
CA LYS A 232 1.42 2.65 -50.93
C LYS A 232 0.32 1.88 -50.20
N SER A 233 0.21 0.57 -50.43
CA SER A 233 -0.78 -0.27 -49.73
C SER A 233 -0.42 -0.37 -48.26
N ARG A 234 0.85 -0.68 -47.96
CA ARG A 234 1.33 -0.79 -46.58
C ARG A 234 1.18 0.52 -45.81
N CYS A 235 1.47 1.66 -46.43
CA CYS A 235 1.28 2.97 -45.79
C CYS A 235 -0.19 3.21 -45.39
N LYS A 236 -1.16 2.78 -46.22
CA LYS A 236 -2.58 2.87 -45.88
C LYS A 236 -2.97 1.99 -44.70
N GLU A 237 -2.43 0.78 -44.62
CA GLU A 237 -2.68 -0.14 -43.50
C GLU A 237 -2.18 0.47 -42.18
N VAL A 238 -0.93 0.95 -42.15
CA VAL A 238 -0.37 1.60 -40.95
C VAL A 238 -1.18 2.83 -40.56
N MET A 239 -1.55 3.68 -41.54
CA MET A 239 -2.41 4.85 -41.30
C MET A 239 -3.77 4.47 -40.70
N ALA A 240 -4.38 3.37 -41.13
CA ALA A 240 -5.66 2.92 -40.60
C ALA A 240 -5.57 2.45 -39.15
N VAL A 241 -4.46 1.82 -38.75
CA VAL A 241 -4.20 1.47 -37.34
C VAL A 241 -3.97 2.73 -36.51
N LEU A 242 -3.15 3.66 -36.99
CA LEU A 242 -2.90 4.94 -36.30
C LEU A 242 -4.19 5.72 -36.05
N ALA A 243 -5.08 5.79 -37.04
CA ALA A 243 -6.36 6.48 -36.90
C ALA A 243 -7.27 5.82 -35.83
N ARG A 244 -7.27 4.49 -35.73
CA ARG A 244 -8.01 3.77 -34.67
C ARG A 244 -7.41 4.00 -33.29
N MET A 245 -6.09 4.00 -33.18
CA MET A 245 -5.38 4.32 -31.94
C MET A 245 -5.67 5.76 -31.48
N ASP A 246 -5.59 6.74 -32.39
CA ASP A 246 -5.88 8.15 -32.08
C ASP A 246 -7.33 8.35 -31.61
N LYS A 247 -8.29 7.71 -32.31
CA LYS A 247 -9.70 7.72 -31.90
C LYS A 247 -9.88 7.17 -30.48
N GLN A 248 -9.21 6.07 -30.14
CA GLN A 248 -9.32 5.45 -28.82
C GLN A 248 -8.64 6.28 -27.73
N MET A 249 -7.50 6.91 -28.03
CA MET A 249 -6.84 7.83 -27.09
C MET A 249 -7.72 9.03 -26.74
N LYS A 250 -8.43 9.60 -27.73
CA LYS A 250 -9.33 10.75 -27.55
C LYS A 250 -10.62 10.41 -26.81
N ALA A 251 -11.10 9.18 -26.91
CA ALA A 251 -12.31 8.74 -26.19
C ALA A 251 -12.08 8.55 -24.67
N MET A 252 -10.82 8.55 -24.24
CA MET A 252 -10.39 8.30 -22.85
C MET A 252 -9.80 9.54 -22.17
N ALA A 253 -9.77 10.68 -22.86
CA ALA A 253 -9.29 11.97 -22.38
C ALA A 253 -10.48 12.87 -22.02
#